data_AF-A0A7W1B3G2-F1
#
_entry.id   AF-A0A7W1B3G2-F1
#
_cell.length_a   1.000
_cell.length_b   1.000
_cell.length_c   1.000
_cell.angle_alpha   90.00
_cell.angle_beta   90.00
_cell.angle_gamma   90.00
#
_symmetry.space_group_name_H-M   'P 1'
#
loop_
_entity.id
_entity.type
_entity.pdbx_description
1 polymer ?
#
loop_
_entity_poly.entity_id
_entity_poly.type
_entity_poly.pdbx_seq_one_letter_code
_entity_poly.pdbx_strand_id
1 'polypeptide(L)'
;MSDGSGSARRWLVLLAKVPAEPARYRMALWRELRRSGAVPLGQATWAVPDLPAARPLLDRLADLVGPAGGSLLVLAATGFAESDAARLEHLYAEAREAEWAEFLADCGKYLAELDKEERIGKYTLAELEEEEQSLDRLRRWYRELRSRDLLDISATRDAGVELKQCEERFDVYADHVYAALSQPDASPLEPAEPNGQGGQR
;
A
#
# COMPACT_ATOMS: atom_id res chain seq x y z
N MET A 1 11.54 38.18 -23.47
CA MET A 1 10.21 38.30 -22.86
C MET A 1 9.43 37.04 -23.18
N SER A 2 9.37 36.15 -22.19
CA SER A 2 8.35 35.10 -22.03
C SER A 2 8.31 34.81 -20.54
N ASP A 3 7.52 35.59 -19.80
CA ASP A 3 7.13 35.25 -18.43
C ASP A 3 6.17 34.06 -18.52
N GLY A 4 6.74 32.85 -18.44
CA GLY A 4 5.98 31.66 -18.11
C GLY A 4 5.73 31.65 -16.61
N SER A 5 4.87 32.54 -16.11
CA SER A 5 4.39 32.46 -14.72
C SER A 5 3.46 31.25 -14.62
N GLY A 6 4.05 30.06 -14.48
CA GLY A 6 3.37 28.95 -13.86
C GLY A 6 3.06 29.39 -12.43
N SER A 7 1.79 29.67 -12.14
CA SER A 7 1.36 30.01 -10.79
C SER A 7 1.92 29.00 -9.80
N ALA A 8 2.73 29.45 -8.85
CA ALA A 8 3.37 28.59 -7.86
C ALA A 8 2.30 27.75 -7.15
N ARG A 9 2.52 26.43 -7.06
CA ARG A 9 1.58 25.50 -6.43
C ARG A 9 1.29 25.96 -4.99
N ARG A 10 0.01 26.05 -4.65
CA ARG A 10 -0.44 26.40 -3.30
C ARG A 10 -0.50 25.16 -2.42
N TRP A 11 -0.15 25.36 -1.16
CA TRP A 11 -0.09 24.35 -0.11
C TRP A 11 -0.91 24.79 1.09
N LEU A 12 -1.43 23.81 1.83
CA LEU A 12 -1.91 24.02 3.18
C LEU A 12 -0.80 23.62 4.14
N VAL A 13 -0.32 24.59 4.93
CA VAL A 13 0.61 24.36 6.02
C VAL A 13 -0.19 24.22 7.30
N LEU A 14 -0.03 23.08 7.96
CA LEU A 14 -0.78 22.64 9.12
C LEU A 14 0.13 22.65 10.34
N LEU A 15 -0.14 23.55 11.29
CA LEU A 15 0.51 23.57 12.59
C LEU A 15 -0.46 22.96 13.60
N ALA A 16 -0.27 21.67 13.88
CA ALA A 16 -1.18 20.88 14.71
C ALA A 16 -0.48 20.46 16.01
N LYS A 17 -0.94 21.02 17.13
CA LYS A 17 -0.39 20.74 18.47
C LYS A 17 -1.46 20.14 19.35
N VAL A 18 -1.14 19.07 20.06
CA VAL A 18 -1.97 18.51 21.13
C VAL A 18 -1.09 18.28 22.37
N PRO A 19 -1.67 18.21 23.58
CA PRO A 19 -0.92 17.94 24.80
C PRO A 19 -0.07 16.66 24.71
N ALA A 20 1.03 16.63 25.48
CA ALA A 20 1.94 15.48 25.50
C ALA A 20 1.24 14.21 26.01
N GLU A 21 0.35 14.37 26.98
CA GLU A 21 -0.47 13.31 27.57
C GLU A 21 -1.97 13.64 27.50
N PRO A 22 -2.84 12.63 27.25
CA PRO A 22 -2.48 11.25 26.96
C PRO A 22 -1.95 11.05 25.53
N ALA A 23 -0.94 10.19 25.36
CA ALA A 23 -0.28 9.93 24.06
C ALA A 23 -1.22 9.56 22.90
N ARG A 24 -2.40 8.98 23.20
CA ARG A 24 -3.40 8.59 22.20
C ARG A 24 -3.81 9.72 21.24
N TYR A 25 -3.89 10.97 21.72
CA TYR A 25 -4.29 12.10 20.88
C TYR A 25 -3.20 12.45 19.86
N ARG A 26 -1.92 12.43 20.28
CA ARG A 26 -0.78 12.63 19.37
C ARG A 26 -0.71 11.53 18.32
N MET A 27 -0.91 10.28 18.73
CA MET A 27 -0.90 9.15 17.81
C MET A 27 -2.05 9.21 16.79
N ALA A 28 -3.26 9.57 17.23
CA ALA A 28 -4.40 9.73 16.34
C ALA A 28 -4.16 10.85 15.31
N LEU A 29 -3.66 12.00 15.76
CA LEU A 29 -3.29 13.12 14.89
C LEU A 29 -2.22 12.71 13.86
N TRP A 30 -1.14 12.08 14.32
CA TRP A 30 -0.06 11.62 13.44
C TRP A 30 -0.54 10.61 12.39
N ARG A 31 -1.37 9.64 12.80
CA ARG A 31 -1.98 8.65 11.90
C ARG A 31 -2.87 9.33 10.86
N GLU A 32 -3.65 10.32 11.25
CA GLU A 32 -4.54 11.03 10.31
C GLU A 32 -3.76 11.83 9.26
N LEU A 33 -2.71 12.52 9.68
CA LEU A 33 -1.82 13.29 8.79
C LEU A 33 -1.13 12.36 7.78
N ARG A 34 -0.56 11.25 8.26
CA ARG A 34 0.06 10.22 7.40
C ARG A 34 -0.96 9.62 6.43
N ARG A 35 -2.16 9.28 6.93
CA ARG A 35 -3.24 8.69 6.13
C ARG A 35 -3.72 9.61 5.00
N SER A 36 -3.60 10.92 5.18
CA SER A 36 -4.05 11.91 4.20
C SER A 36 -2.93 12.41 3.27
N GLY A 37 -1.77 11.77 3.31
CA GLY A 37 -0.63 12.10 2.45
C GLY A 37 0.08 13.40 2.84
N ALA A 38 -0.17 13.95 4.03
CA ALA A 38 0.55 15.12 4.50
C ALA A 38 2.04 14.78 4.71
N VAL A 39 2.92 15.70 4.32
CA VAL A 39 4.37 15.57 4.51
C VAL A 39 4.86 16.41 5.67
N PRO A 40 5.76 15.89 6.52
CA PRO A 40 6.30 16.65 7.64
C PRO A 40 7.28 17.72 7.13
N LEU A 41 7.11 18.96 7.59
CA LEU A 41 8.07 20.05 7.38
C LEU A 41 8.96 20.30 8.61
N GLY A 42 8.53 19.81 9.77
CA GLY A 42 9.23 20.00 11.03
C GLY A 42 8.36 19.55 12.20
N GLN A 43 8.75 19.92 13.42
CA GLN A 43 7.97 19.57 14.61
C GLN A 43 6.55 20.13 14.51
N ALA A 44 5.55 19.25 14.65
CA ALA A 44 4.13 19.60 14.61
C ALA A 44 3.68 20.36 13.34
N THR A 45 4.51 20.39 12.28
CA THR A 45 4.27 21.18 11.07
C THR A 45 4.24 20.26 9.87
N TRP A 46 3.16 20.32 9.12
CA TRP A 46 2.90 19.45 7.99
C TRP A 46 2.42 20.24 6.79
N ALA A 47 2.58 19.69 5.60
CA ALA A 47 2.07 20.27 4.37
C ALA A 47 1.27 19.25 3.57
N VAL A 48 0.22 19.72 2.91
CA VAL A 48 -0.52 18.98 1.89
C VAL A 48 -0.83 19.93 0.73
N PRO A 49 -0.86 19.46 -0.53
CA PRO A 49 -1.31 20.29 -1.64
C PRO A 49 -2.68 20.90 -1.38
N ASP A 50 -2.86 22.19 -1.70
CA ASP A 50 -4.14 22.87 -1.50
C ASP A 50 -5.13 22.52 -2.62
N LEU A 51 -5.70 21.31 -2.51
CA LEU A 51 -6.67 20.74 -3.43
C LEU A 51 -8.00 20.47 -2.72
N PRO A 52 -9.14 20.42 -3.45
CA PRO A 52 -10.44 20.08 -2.85
C PRO A 52 -10.41 18.76 -2.07
N ALA A 53 -9.64 17.77 -2.53
CA ALA A 53 -9.45 16.48 -1.88
C ALA A 53 -8.84 16.58 -0.46
N ALA A 54 -8.13 17.67 -0.15
CA ALA A 54 -7.56 17.90 1.17
C ALA A 54 -8.54 18.55 2.17
N ARG A 55 -9.73 19.01 1.74
CA ARG A 55 -10.69 19.66 2.65
C ARG A 55 -11.22 18.73 3.74
N PRO A 56 -11.63 17.48 3.45
CA PRO A 56 -12.08 16.55 4.49
C PRO A 56 -11.00 16.23 5.54
N LEU A 57 -9.72 16.38 5.21
CA LEU A 57 -8.64 16.26 6.20
C LEU A 57 -8.76 17.35 7.27
N LEU A 58 -9.03 18.60 6.90
CA LEU A 58 -9.07 19.71 7.85
C LEU A 58 -10.16 19.50 8.92
N ASP A 59 -11.34 19.04 8.51
CA ASP A 59 -12.45 18.74 9.41
C ASP A 59 -12.05 17.62 10.39
N ARG A 60 -11.47 16.53 9.88
CA ARG A 60 -11.00 15.42 10.74
C ARG A 60 -9.88 15.85 11.70
N LEU A 61 -8.98 16.74 11.29
CA LEU A 61 -7.95 17.27 12.17
C LEU A 61 -8.56 18.14 13.27
N ALA A 62 -9.54 18.99 12.95
CA ALA A 62 -10.24 19.80 13.94
C ALA A 62 -10.94 18.90 14.98
N ASP A 63 -11.62 17.84 14.54
CA ASP A 63 -12.30 16.86 15.39
C ASP A 63 -11.33 16.07 16.28
N LEU A 64 -10.10 15.83 15.83
CA LEU A 64 -9.06 15.17 16.63
C LEU A 64 -8.41 16.10 17.65
N VAL A 65 -8.18 17.36 17.28
CA VAL A 65 -7.41 18.33 18.06
C VAL A 65 -8.27 19.01 19.13
N GLY A 66 -9.53 19.33 18.82
CA GLY A 66 -10.44 20.04 19.72
C GLY A 66 -10.67 19.32 21.07
N PRO A 67 -11.14 18.06 21.06
CA PRO A 67 -11.35 17.27 22.28
C PRO A 67 -10.08 17.02 23.10
N ALA A 68 -8.91 17.13 22.47
CA ALA A 68 -7.62 16.99 23.13
C ALA A 68 -7.15 18.29 23.82
N GLY A 69 -7.90 19.40 23.72
CA GLY A 69 -7.43 20.71 24.19
C GLY A 69 -6.22 21.23 23.40
N GLY A 70 -6.06 20.76 22.16
CA GLY A 70 -4.98 21.16 21.28
C GLY A 70 -5.29 22.44 20.49
N SER A 71 -4.42 22.75 19.54
CA SER A 71 -4.60 23.85 18.59
C SER A 71 -4.23 23.40 17.17
N LEU A 72 -5.01 23.85 16.20
CA LEU A 72 -4.77 23.66 14.78
C LEU A 72 -4.77 25.03 14.11
N LEU A 73 -3.65 25.40 13.51
CA LEU A 73 -3.53 26.57 12.63
C LEU A 73 -3.29 26.07 11.21
N VAL A 74 -4.08 26.58 10.26
CA VAL A 74 -4.00 26.23 8.84
C VAL A 74 -3.67 27.49 8.05
N LEU A 75 -2.60 27.46 7.27
CA LEU A 75 -2.16 28.55 6.41
C LEU A 75 -2.19 28.10 4.95
N ALA A 76 -2.82 28.88 4.07
CA ALA A 76 -2.58 28.74 2.64
C ALA A 76 -1.26 29.44 2.30
N ALA A 77 -0.31 28.72 1.72
CA ALA A 77 1.04 29.22 1.45
C ALA A 77 1.54 28.79 0.07
N THR A 78 2.49 29.58 -0.44
CA THR A 78 3.36 29.23 -1.58
C THR A 78 4.81 29.35 -1.12
N GLY A 79 5.75 28.84 -1.92
CA GLY A 79 7.18 29.13 -1.69
C GLY A 79 7.45 30.63 -1.68
N PHE A 80 8.38 31.08 -0.83
CA PHE A 80 8.82 32.48 -0.82
C PHE A 80 9.67 32.78 -2.05
N ALA A 81 10.65 31.91 -2.32
CA ALA A 81 11.35 31.83 -3.60
C ALA A 81 10.91 30.59 -4.39
N GLU A 82 11.27 30.56 -5.68
CA GLU A 82 11.03 29.40 -6.55
C GLU A 82 11.68 28.12 -6.00
N SER A 83 12.86 28.24 -5.38
CA SER A 83 13.54 27.12 -4.70
C SER A 83 12.73 26.54 -3.55
N ASP A 84 11.97 27.37 -2.81
CA ASP A 84 11.13 26.90 -1.70
C ASP A 84 9.89 26.18 -2.21
N ALA A 85 9.29 26.67 -3.30
CA ALA A 85 8.19 26.00 -3.97
C ALA A 85 8.62 24.62 -4.49
N ALA A 86 9.76 24.56 -5.18
CA ALA A 86 10.37 23.32 -5.65
C ALA A 86 10.71 22.37 -4.51
N ARG A 87 11.20 22.88 -3.37
CA ARG A 87 11.53 22.05 -2.20
C ARG A 87 10.30 21.35 -1.61
N LEU A 88 9.16 22.04 -1.51
CA LEU A 88 7.92 21.43 -1.01
C LEU A 88 7.39 20.35 -1.96
N GLU A 89 7.44 20.59 -3.28
CA GLU A 89 7.07 19.59 -4.28
C GLU A 89 7.98 18.37 -4.21
N HIS A 90 9.29 18.59 -4.06
CA HIS A 90 10.25 17.51 -3.92
C HIS A 90 10.02 16.68 -2.66
N LEU A 91 9.82 17.31 -1.50
CA LEU A 91 9.52 16.59 -0.25
C LEU A 91 8.26 15.71 -0.36
N TYR A 92 7.25 16.20 -1.10
CA TYR A 92 6.05 15.44 -1.37
C TYR A 92 6.29 14.27 -2.31
N ALA A 93 6.99 14.50 -3.41
CA ALA A 93 7.37 13.46 -4.37
C ALA A 93 8.21 12.37 -3.69
N GLU A 94 9.27 12.73 -2.97
CA GLU A 94 10.12 11.79 -2.22
C GLU A 94 9.30 10.90 -1.27
N ALA A 95 8.33 11.48 -0.55
CA ALA A 95 7.48 10.74 0.37
C ALA A 95 6.55 9.75 -0.35
N ARG A 96 6.00 10.13 -1.51
CA ARG A 96 5.15 9.25 -2.33
C ARG A 96 5.96 8.16 -3.02
N GLU A 97 7.11 8.51 -3.58
CA GLU A 97 8.03 7.57 -4.23
C GLU A 97 8.50 6.49 -3.25
N ALA A 98 8.85 6.87 -2.02
CA ALA A 98 9.23 5.90 -0.98
C ALA A 98 8.09 4.92 -0.63
N GLU A 99 6.86 5.43 -0.48
CA GLU A 99 5.69 4.59 -0.19
C GLU A 99 5.35 3.64 -1.35
N TRP A 100 5.47 4.11 -2.60
CA TRP A 100 5.26 3.27 -3.78
C TRP A 100 6.38 2.25 -3.97
N ALA A 101 7.63 2.59 -3.71
CA ALA A 101 8.75 1.66 -3.77
C ALA A 101 8.58 0.50 -2.77
N GLU A 102 8.06 0.76 -1.57
CA GLU A 102 7.72 -0.27 -0.58
C GLU A 102 6.61 -1.20 -1.11
N PHE A 103 5.56 -0.63 -1.69
CA PHE A 103 4.47 -1.40 -2.30
C PHE A 103 4.94 -2.30 -3.45
N LEU A 104 5.78 -1.76 -4.34
CA LEU A 104 6.37 -2.52 -5.45
C LEU A 104 7.23 -3.68 -4.93
N ALA A 105 8.02 -3.45 -3.89
CA ALA A 105 8.81 -4.50 -3.27
C ALA A 105 7.92 -5.61 -2.67
N ASP A 106 6.79 -5.26 -2.07
CA ASP A 106 5.85 -6.24 -1.51
C ASP A 106 5.06 -7.00 -2.59
N CYS A 107 4.75 -6.38 -3.73
CA CYS A 107 4.25 -7.10 -4.91
C CYS A 107 5.27 -8.15 -5.38
N GLY A 108 6.55 -7.77 -5.46
CA GLY A 108 7.63 -8.70 -5.81
C GLY A 108 7.78 -9.86 -4.82
N LYS A 109 7.62 -9.62 -3.51
CA LYS A 109 7.62 -10.69 -2.50
C LYS A 109 6.43 -11.64 -2.66
N TYR A 110 5.24 -11.10 -2.92
CA TYR A 110 4.03 -11.89 -3.12
C TYR A 110 4.17 -12.83 -4.32
N LEU A 111 4.62 -12.31 -5.47
CA LEU A 111 4.89 -13.13 -6.67
C LEU A 111 5.92 -14.23 -6.39
N ALA A 112 6.99 -13.92 -5.65
CA ALA A 112 8.02 -14.89 -5.30
C ALA A 112 7.52 -15.99 -4.35
N GLU A 113 6.54 -15.69 -3.49
CA GLU A 113 5.91 -16.70 -2.62
C GLU A 113 5.03 -17.64 -3.43
N LEU A 114 4.18 -17.14 -4.34
CA LEU A 114 3.40 -17.97 -5.27
C LEU A 114 4.30 -18.91 -6.10
N ASP A 115 5.40 -18.38 -6.66
CA ASP A 115 6.38 -19.18 -7.40
C ASP A 115 7.05 -20.26 -6.53
N LYS A 116 7.19 -20.01 -5.23
CA LYS A 116 7.76 -20.98 -4.28
C LYS A 116 6.75 -22.07 -3.93
N GLU A 117 5.48 -21.73 -3.69
CA GLU A 117 4.42 -22.68 -3.39
C GLU A 117 4.19 -23.66 -4.54
N GLU A 118 4.14 -23.17 -5.77
CA GLU A 118 4.02 -24.03 -6.96
C GLU A 118 5.22 -24.96 -7.12
N ARG A 119 6.44 -24.46 -6.86
CA ARG A 119 7.67 -25.25 -6.98
C ARG A 119 7.70 -26.43 -6.01
N ILE A 120 7.13 -26.26 -4.81
CA ILE A 120 7.03 -27.32 -3.81
C ILE A 120 5.71 -28.10 -3.89
N GLY A 121 4.85 -27.77 -4.86
CA GLY A 121 3.57 -28.44 -5.12
C GLY A 121 2.53 -28.26 -4.02
N LYS A 122 2.52 -27.11 -3.32
CA LYS A 122 1.68 -26.86 -2.14
C LYS A 122 0.24 -26.47 -2.52
N TYR A 123 -0.46 -27.34 -3.24
CA TYR A 123 -1.81 -27.05 -3.75
C TYR A 123 -2.90 -27.45 -2.74
N THR A 124 -3.18 -26.59 -1.76
CA THR A 124 -4.26 -26.82 -0.79
C THR A 124 -5.20 -25.63 -0.69
N LEU A 125 -6.44 -25.86 -0.24
CA LEU A 125 -7.41 -24.78 -0.02
C LEU A 125 -6.94 -23.79 1.04
N ALA A 126 -6.21 -24.24 2.06
CA ALA A 126 -5.70 -23.37 3.11
C ALA A 126 -4.69 -22.36 2.54
N GLU A 127 -3.77 -22.82 1.68
CA GLU A 127 -2.82 -21.91 1.01
C GLU A 127 -3.52 -20.94 0.07
N LEU A 128 -4.51 -21.43 -0.70
CA LEU A 128 -5.30 -20.56 -1.57
C LEU A 128 -5.97 -19.43 -0.79
N GLU A 129 -6.56 -19.72 0.36
CA GLU A 129 -7.17 -18.73 1.25
C GLU A 129 -6.13 -17.76 1.85
N GLU A 130 -4.95 -18.24 2.23
CA GLU A 130 -3.85 -17.40 2.73
C GLU A 130 -3.35 -16.43 1.66
N GLU A 131 -3.18 -16.91 0.42
CA GLU A 131 -2.73 -16.11 -0.71
C GLU A 131 -3.79 -15.11 -1.18
N GLU A 132 -5.08 -15.46 -1.13
CA GLU A 132 -6.17 -14.52 -1.38
C GLU A 132 -6.16 -13.38 -0.36
N GLN A 133 -5.99 -13.71 0.94
CA GLN A 133 -5.89 -12.69 1.99
C GLN A 133 -4.67 -11.79 1.82
N SER A 134 -3.54 -12.34 1.33
CA SER A 134 -2.34 -11.59 1.00
C SER A 134 -2.59 -10.60 -0.15
N LEU A 135 -3.23 -11.05 -1.23
CA LEU A 135 -3.62 -10.20 -2.36
C LEU A 135 -4.58 -9.08 -1.93
N ASP A 136 -5.55 -9.40 -1.08
CA ASP A 136 -6.50 -8.41 -0.56
C ASP A 136 -5.85 -7.36 0.35
N ARG A 137 -4.74 -7.70 1.02
CA ARG A 137 -3.90 -6.71 1.71
C ARG A 137 -3.23 -5.78 0.70
N LEU A 138 -2.65 -6.29 -0.38
CA LEU A 138 -2.05 -5.48 -1.45
C LEU A 138 -3.08 -4.55 -2.10
N ARG A 139 -4.26 -5.06 -2.48
CA ARG A 139 -5.36 -4.27 -3.07
C ARG A 139 -5.82 -3.13 -2.16
N ARG A 140 -5.93 -3.39 -0.86
CA ARG A 140 -6.28 -2.35 0.13
C ARG A 140 -5.19 -1.31 0.22
N TRP A 141 -3.94 -1.73 0.34
CA TRP A 141 -2.81 -0.83 0.48
C TRP A 141 -2.63 0.05 -0.77
N TYR A 142 -2.75 -0.51 -1.97
CA TYR A 142 -2.74 0.26 -3.23
C TYR A 142 -3.78 1.39 -3.23
N ARG A 143 -5.03 1.10 -2.84
CA ARG A 143 -6.09 2.11 -2.74
C ARG A 143 -5.77 3.20 -1.72
N GLU A 144 -5.18 2.82 -0.59
CA GLU A 144 -4.73 3.79 0.41
C GLU A 144 -3.61 4.69 -0.13
N LEU A 145 -2.61 4.14 -0.81
CA LEU A 145 -1.53 4.92 -1.41
C LEU A 145 -2.04 5.86 -2.52
N ARG A 146 -2.91 5.37 -3.42
CA ARG A 146 -3.56 6.21 -4.44
C ARG A 146 -4.36 7.36 -3.82
N SER A 147 -5.02 7.14 -2.70
CA SER A 147 -5.80 8.21 -2.03
C SER A 147 -4.93 9.34 -1.45
N ARG A 148 -3.64 9.06 -1.21
CA ARG A 148 -2.65 10.00 -0.67
C ARG A 148 -1.85 10.72 -1.74
N ASP A 149 -1.86 10.20 -2.97
CA ASP A 149 -1.13 10.75 -4.11
C ASP A 149 -1.97 11.77 -4.88
N LEU A 150 -2.01 12.98 -4.35
CA LEU A 150 -2.80 14.11 -4.83
C LEU A 150 -2.13 14.83 -6.02
N LEU A 151 -0.83 14.62 -6.25
CA LEU A 151 -0.09 15.24 -7.35
C LEU A 151 0.18 14.28 -8.51
N ASP A 152 -0.32 13.05 -8.44
CA ASP A 152 -0.17 11.99 -9.44
C ASP A 152 1.31 11.77 -9.82
N ILE A 153 2.12 11.42 -8.81
CA ILE A 153 3.54 11.16 -9.00
C ILE A 153 3.72 9.96 -9.94
N SER A 154 4.68 10.06 -10.86
CA SER A 154 4.87 9.09 -11.96
C SER A 154 4.98 7.62 -11.52
N ALA A 155 5.55 7.36 -10.33
CA ALA A 155 5.66 6.02 -9.73
C ALA A 155 4.32 5.26 -9.59
N THR A 156 3.20 5.97 -9.59
CA THR A 156 1.86 5.37 -9.56
C THR A 156 1.50 4.55 -10.79
N ARG A 157 2.09 4.85 -11.95
CA ARG A 157 1.75 4.19 -13.22
C ARG A 157 2.21 2.73 -13.22
N ASP A 158 3.38 2.48 -12.65
CA ASP A 158 3.96 1.13 -12.61
C ASP A 158 3.27 0.28 -11.53
N ALA A 159 2.91 0.88 -10.39
CA ALA A 159 2.26 0.16 -9.29
C ALA A 159 0.91 -0.49 -9.67
N GLY A 160 0.15 0.12 -10.58
CA GLY A 160 -1.10 -0.47 -11.07
C GLY A 160 -0.86 -1.70 -11.97
N VAL A 161 0.23 -1.70 -12.74
CA VAL A 161 0.64 -2.84 -13.58
C VAL A 161 1.08 -4.01 -12.72
N GLU A 162 1.89 -3.73 -11.69
CA GLU A 162 2.43 -4.74 -10.79
C GLU A 162 1.34 -5.38 -9.93
N LEU A 163 0.38 -4.60 -9.43
CA LEU A 163 -0.79 -5.16 -8.75
C LEU A 163 -1.59 -6.09 -9.68
N LYS A 164 -1.80 -5.69 -10.94
CA LYS A 164 -2.50 -6.52 -11.93
C LYS A 164 -1.77 -7.83 -12.20
N GLN A 165 -0.44 -7.79 -12.24
CA GLN A 165 0.37 -9.00 -12.37
C GLN A 165 0.20 -9.94 -11.16
N CYS A 166 0.15 -9.41 -9.94
CA CYS A 166 -0.17 -10.20 -8.75
C CYS A 166 -1.54 -10.87 -8.85
N GLU A 167 -2.56 -10.14 -9.33
CA GLU A 167 -3.91 -10.68 -9.52
C GLU A 167 -3.92 -11.81 -10.56
N GLU A 168 -3.32 -11.59 -11.73
CA GLU A 168 -3.23 -12.60 -12.79
C GLU A 168 -2.45 -13.85 -12.34
N ARG A 169 -1.37 -13.66 -11.56
CA ARG A 169 -0.56 -14.75 -11.03
C ARG A 169 -1.31 -15.59 -10.00
N PHE A 170 -2.11 -14.94 -9.16
CA PHE A 170 -3.00 -15.61 -8.21
C PHE A 170 -4.07 -16.43 -8.92
N ASP A 171 -4.71 -15.88 -9.97
CA ASP A 171 -5.72 -16.62 -10.74
C ASP A 171 -5.14 -17.92 -11.33
N VAL A 172 -3.92 -17.86 -11.88
CA VAL A 172 -3.20 -19.06 -12.36
C VAL A 172 -2.92 -20.07 -11.23
N TYR A 173 -2.48 -19.58 -10.07
CA TYR A 173 -2.25 -20.45 -8.91
C TYR A 173 -3.55 -21.11 -8.43
N ALA A 174 -4.65 -20.37 -8.39
CA ALA A 174 -5.97 -20.88 -8.03
C ALA A 174 -6.43 -21.99 -8.98
N ASP A 175 -6.26 -21.79 -10.30
CA ASP A 175 -6.55 -22.81 -11.31
C ASP A 175 -5.74 -24.10 -11.07
N HIS A 176 -4.45 -23.98 -10.72
CA HIS A 176 -3.62 -25.13 -10.36
C HIS A 176 -4.12 -25.85 -9.10
N VAL A 177 -4.50 -25.10 -8.06
CA VAL A 177 -5.09 -25.68 -6.84
C VAL A 177 -6.38 -26.44 -7.16
N TYR A 178 -7.29 -25.85 -7.93
CA TYR A 178 -8.54 -26.52 -8.31
C TYR A 178 -8.31 -27.76 -9.18
N ALA A 179 -7.35 -27.71 -10.11
CA ALA A 179 -6.98 -28.86 -10.93
C ALA A 179 -6.42 -30.00 -10.08
N ALA A 180 -5.55 -29.70 -9.09
CA ALA A 180 -4.99 -30.68 -8.17
C ALA A 180 -6.08 -31.32 -7.29
N LEU A 181 -7.02 -30.54 -6.77
CA LEU A 181 -8.13 -31.05 -5.94
C LEU A 181 -9.16 -31.87 -6.75
N SER A 182 -9.30 -31.57 -8.04
CA SER A 182 -10.20 -32.29 -8.95
C SER A 182 -9.63 -33.62 -9.45
N GLN A 183 -8.34 -33.86 -9.23
CA GLN A 183 -7.68 -35.13 -9.49
C GLN A 183 -7.44 -35.83 -8.14
N PRO A 184 -8.47 -36.47 -7.54
CA PRO A 184 -8.22 -37.30 -6.37
C PRO A 184 -7.25 -38.40 -6.80
N ASP A 185 -6.15 -38.55 -6.07
CA ASP A 185 -5.05 -39.48 -6.33
C ASP A 185 -5.43 -40.70 -7.18
N ALA A 186 -4.69 -40.91 -8.26
CA ALA A 186 -4.34 -42.26 -8.67
C ALA A 186 -3.73 -42.94 -7.44
N SER A 187 -4.51 -43.84 -6.83
CA SER A 187 -4.17 -44.62 -5.63
C SER A 187 -2.67 -44.94 -5.55
N PRO A 188 -2.04 -44.88 -4.37
CA PRO A 188 -0.73 -45.49 -4.18
C PRO A 188 -0.81 -46.91 -4.69
N LEU A 189 0.04 -47.26 -5.67
CA LEU A 189 0.17 -48.62 -6.18
C LEU A 189 0.42 -49.54 -4.98
N GLU A 190 -0.59 -50.34 -4.62
CA GLU A 190 -0.42 -51.50 -3.77
C GLU A 190 0.69 -52.38 -4.40
N PRO A 191 1.71 -52.78 -3.64
CA PRO A 191 2.69 -53.73 -4.16
C PRO A 191 1.96 -55.02 -4.51
N ALA A 192 2.06 -55.42 -5.78
CA ALA A 192 1.47 -56.63 -6.31
C ALA A 192 1.85 -57.84 -5.44
N GLU A 193 0.86 -58.50 -4.86
CA GLU A 193 1.04 -59.81 -4.25
C GLU A 193 1.53 -60.78 -5.33
N PRO A 194 2.63 -61.53 -5.09
CA PRO A 194 3.04 -62.59 -5.99
C PRO A 194 2.05 -63.75 -5.83
N ASN A 195 1.12 -63.86 -6.77
CA ASN A 195 0.23 -65.01 -6.85
C ASN A 195 1.08 -66.26 -7.14
N GLY A 196 0.95 -67.25 -6.25
CA GLY A 196 1.81 -68.42 -6.21
C GLY A 196 1.43 -69.54 -7.18
N GLN A 197 2.07 -70.69 -6.92
CA GLN A 197 1.96 -72.02 -7.55
C GLN A 197 2.89 -72.20 -8.76
N GLY A 198 3.74 -73.21 -8.85
CA GLY A 198 3.95 -74.43 -8.07
C GLY A 198 4.82 -75.36 -8.91
N GLY A 199 5.60 -76.26 -8.30
CA GLY A 199 6.41 -77.19 -9.10
C GLY A 199 7.33 -78.11 -8.30
N GLN A 200 6.75 -79.21 -7.82
CA GLN A 200 7.35 -80.55 -7.60
C GLN A 200 8.88 -80.71 -7.73
N ARG A 201 9.50 -81.27 -6.69
CA ARG A 201 10.08 -82.63 -6.67
C ARG A 201 10.33 -83.11 -5.25
#